data_AF-A0A7W6BPK1-F1
#
_entry.id   AF-A0A7W6BPK1-F1
#
_cell.length_a   1.000
_cell.length_b   1.000
_cell.length_c   1.000
_cell.angle_alpha   90.00
_cell.angle_beta   90.00
_cell.angle_gamma   90.00
#
_symmetry.space_group_name_H-M   'P 1'
#
loop_
_entity.id
_entity.type
_entity.pdbx_description
1 polymer ?
#
loop_
_entity_poly.entity_id
_entity_poly.type
_entity_poly.pdbx_seq_one_letter_code
_entity_poly.pdbx_strand_id
1 'polypeptide(L)' 'MAMFRMMTAGLLALALAACGASDEDRDVGGVTAGEARALNEAAAMLDAQADNARAALDIEADAPQR' A
#
# COMPACT_ATOMS: atom_id res chain seq x y z
N MET A 1 -5.91 -28.55 -32.56
CA MET A 1 -5.62 -27.15 -32.16
C MET A 1 -6.70 -26.52 -31.28
N ALA A 2 -8.00 -26.66 -31.58
CA ALA A 2 -9.08 -26.06 -30.76
C ALA A 2 -9.10 -26.52 -29.29
N MET A 3 -8.85 -27.81 -29.04
CA MET A 3 -8.85 -28.40 -27.69
C MET A 3 -7.70 -27.87 -26.81
N PHE A 4 -6.51 -27.69 -27.37
CA PHE A 4 -5.37 -27.09 -26.65
C PHE A 4 -5.62 -25.63 -26.29
N ARG A 5 -6.30 -24.90 -27.18
CA ARG A 5 -6.65 -23.48 -27.02
C ARG A 5 -7.75 -23.25 -25.97
N MET A 6 -8.68 -24.20 -25.81
CA MET A 6 -9.62 -24.20 -24.69
C MET A 6 -8.93 -24.51 -23.36
N MET A 7 -7.98 -25.45 -23.34
CA MET A 7 -7.25 -25.82 -22.13
C MET A 7 -6.38 -24.66 -21.59
N THR A 8 -5.72 -23.90 -22.46
CA THR A 8 -4.97 -22.71 -22.06
C THR A 8 -5.88 -21.59 -21.55
N ALA A 9 -7.06 -21.40 -22.14
CA ALA A 9 -8.03 -20.40 -21.67
C ALA A 9 -8.55 -20.73 -20.26
N GLY A 10 -8.79 -22.02 -19.98
CA GLY A 10 -9.18 -22.48 -18.65
C GLY A 10 -8.12 -22.21 -17.58
N LEU A 11 -6.84 -22.48 -17.90
CA LEU A 11 -5.73 -22.20 -16.96
C LEU A 11 -5.58 -20.71 -16.64
N LEU A 12 -5.73 -19.83 -17.63
CA LEU A 12 -5.67 -18.38 -17.39
C LEU A 12 -6.82 -17.91 -16.48
N ALA A 13 -8.04 -18.44 -16.67
CA ALA A 13 -9.18 -18.08 -15.83
C ALA A 13 -8.98 -18.49 -14.36
N LEU A 14 -8.39 -19.66 -14.09
CA LEU A 14 -8.05 -20.08 -12.73
C LEU A 14 -6.94 -19.22 -12.12
N ALA A 15 -5.94 -18.83 -12.90
CA ALA A 15 -4.86 -17.95 -12.41
C ALA A 15 -5.38 -16.54 -12.06
N LEU A 16 -6.34 -16.01 -12.81
CA LEU A 16 -7.00 -14.73 -12.49
C LEU A 16 -7.89 -14.84 -11.24
N ALA A 17 -8.57 -15.97 -11.04
CA ALA A 17 -9.36 -16.20 -9.82
C ALA A 17 -8.49 -16.25 -8.55
N ALA A 18 -7.23 -16.69 -8.66
CA ALA A 18 -6.28 -16.70 -7.55
C ALA A 18 -5.72 -15.31 -7.19
N CYS A 19 -5.84 -14.31 -8.07
CA CYS A 19 -5.34 -12.95 -7.83
C CYS A 19 -6.36 -12.03 -7.15
N GLY A 20 -7.59 -12.50 -6.90
CA GLY A 20 -8.69 -11.68 -6.40
C GLY A 20 -9.58 -12.31 -5.33
N ALA A 21 -9.38 -13.59 -4.96
CA ALA A 21 -10.06 -14.21 -3.82
C ALA A 21 -9.42 -13.73 -2.51
N SER A 22 -9.61 -12.45 -2.20
CA SER A 22 -9.28 -11.91 -0.88
C SER A 22 -10.50 -12.13 0.01
N ASP A 23 -10.30 -12.87 1.09
CA ASP A 23 -11.25 -13.03 2.20
C ASP A 23 -12.00 -11.73 2.46
N GLU A 24 -13.33 -11.82 2.48
CA GLU A 24 -14.30 -10.73 2.59
C GLU A 24 -14.19 -9.93 3.92
N ASP A 25 -13.23 -10.28 4.78
CA ASP A 25 -12.93 -9.63 6.07
C ASP A 25 -11.65 -8.76 6.06
N ARG A 26 -10.97 -8.61 4.92
CA ARG A 26 -9.83 -7.66 4.82
C ARG A 26 -10.36 -6.24 4.60
N ASP A 27 -10.46 -5.48 5.70
CA ASP A 27 -10.80 -4.06 5.69
C ASP A 27 -10.00 -3.27 4.63
N VAL A 28 -10.60 -2.18 4.14
CA VAL A 28 -10.18 -1.44 2.93
C VAL A 28 -8.69 -1.08 3.03
N GLY A 29 -7.87 -1.59 2.10
CA GLY A 29 -6.42 -1.36 2.09
C GLY A 29 -5.57 -2.55 2.56
N GLY A 30 -6.20 -3.68 2.89
CA GLY A 30 -5.48 -4.93 3.18
C GLY A 30 -4.84 -4.99 4.56
N VAL A 31 -5.22 -4.06 5.45
CA VAL A 31 -4.83 -4.03 6.87
C VAL A 31 -6.07 -4.32 7.73
N THR A 32 -5.86 -4.89 8.90
CA THR A 32 -6.92 -5.05 9.90
C THR A 32 -7.25 -3.71 10.57
N ALA A 33 -8.43 -3.60 11.17
CA ALA A 33 -8.82 -2.40 11.93
C ALA A 33 -7.83 -2.06 13.07
N GLY A 34 -7.21 -3.09 13.69
CA GLY A 34 -6.19 -2.90 14.72
C GLY A 34 -4.89 -2.33 14.15
N GLU A 35 -4.44 -2.83 13.01
CA GLU A 35 -3.27 -2.31 12.30
C GLU A 35 -3.50 -0.88 11.80
N ALA A 36 -4.66 -0.59 11.21
CA ALA A 36 -5.02 0.77 10.79
C ALA A 36 -4.99 1.76 11.95
N ARG A 37 -5.49 1.35 13.13
CA ARG A 37 -5.45 2.18 14.34
C ARG A 37 -4.02 2.46 14.80
N ALA A 38 -3.17 1.44 14.83
CA ALA A 38 -1.76 1.59 15.20
C ALA A 38 -1.01 2.50 14.22
N LEU A 39 -1.29 2.39 12.91
CA LEU A 39 -0.73 3.28 11.89
C LEU A 39 -1.16 4.74 12.10
N ASN A 40 -2.43 4.98 12.42
CA ASN A 40 -2.93 6.33 12.70
C ASN A 40 -2.28 6.95 13.95
N GLU A 41 -2.06 6.16 15.00
CA GLU A 41 -1.38 6.64 16.22
C GLU A 41 0.07 7.01 15.92
N ALA A 42 0.80 6.16 15.17
CA ALA A 42 2.15 6.46 14.73
C ALA A 42 2.20 7.73 13.86
N ALA A 43 1.25 7.90 12.94
CA ALA A 43 1.14 9.11 12.12
C ALA A 43 0.90 10.36 12.98
N ALA A 44 0.02 10.29 13.98
CA ALA A 44 -0.24 11.41 14.89
C ALA A 44 1.01 11.84 15.68
N MET A 45 1.86 10.88 16.08
CA MET A 45 3.14 11.18 16.75
C MET A 45 4.13 11.89 15.82
N LEU A 46 4.12 11.57 14.53
CA LEU A 46 4.92 12.23 13.50
C LEU A 46 4.39 13.63 13.20
N ASP A 47 3.07 13.78 13.08
CA ASP A 47 2.41 15.07 12.84
C ASP A 47 2.67 16.05 13.99
N ALA A 48 2.67 15.58 15.24
CA ALA A 48 3.04 16.39 16.41
C ALA A 48 4.47 16.93 16.35
N GLN A 49 5.35 16.29 15.57
CA GLN A 49 6.75 16.70 15.36
C GLN A 49 6.96 17.38 14.00
N ALA A 50 5.90 17.57 13.22
CA ALA A 50 6.01 18.02 11.84
C ALA A 50 6.67 19.39 11.70
N ASP A 51 6.46 20.32 12.65
CA ASP A 51 7.08 21.65 12.59
C ASP A 51 8.62 21.58 12.66
N ASN A 52 9.16 20.69 13.50
CA ASN A 52 10.61 20.47 13.58
C ASN A 52 11.15 19.84 12.30
N ALA A 53 10.43 18.86 11.75
CA ALA A 53 10.81 18.22 10.49
C ALA A 53 10.76 19.20 9.31
N ARG A 54 9.73 20.04 9.24
CA ARG A 54 9.57 21.08 8.21
C ARG A 54 10.65 22.14 8.32
N ALA A 55 10.95 22.64 9.52
CA ALA A 55 12.06 23.54 9.76
C ALA A 55 13.40 22.94 9.30
N ALA A 56 13.64 21.64 9.58
CA ALA A 56 14.86 20.96 9.11
C ALA A 56 14.93 20.85 7.57
N LEU A 57 13.81 20.63 6.89
CA LEU A 57 13.74 20.58 5.42
C LEU A 57 13.94 21.97 4.78
N ASP A 58 13.41 23.03 5.41
CA ASP A 58 13.57 24.40 4.93
C ASP A 58 15.02 24.91 5.09
N ILE A 59 15.74 24.46 6.13
CA ILE A 59 17.17 24.76 6.32
C ILE A 59 18.02 24.13 5.20
N GLU A 60 17.69 22.91 4.75
CA GLU A 60 18.37 22.24 3.64
C GLU A 60 18.11 22.98 2.31
N ALA A 61 16.92 23.56 2.12
CA ALA A 61 16.56 24.32 0.92
C ALA A 61 17.28 25.69 0.81
N ASP A 62 17.73 26.27 1.94
CA ASP A 62 18.49 27.53 2.00
C ASP A 62 20.02 27.31 2.04
N ALA A 63 20.49 26.06 2.00
CA ALA A 63 21.92 25.78 1.99
C ALA A 63 22.58 26.41 0.74
N PRO A 64 23.57 27.30 0.91
CA PRO A 64 24.24 27.92 -0.22
C PRO A 64 24.96 26.83 -1.02
N GLN A 65 24.54 26.64 -2.28
CA GLN A 65 25.22 25.73 -3.21
C GLN A 65 26.65 26.22 -3.39
N ARG A 66 27.58 25.56 -2.70
CA ARG A 66 29.01 25.85 -2.76
C ARG A 66 29.72 24.84 -3.65
#